data_AF-A0A537TAA8-F1
#
_entry.id   AF-A0A537TAA8-F1
#
_cell.length_a   1.000
_cell.length_b   1.000
_cell.length_c   1.000
_cell.angle_alpha   90.00
_cell.angle_beta   90.00
_cell.angle_gamma   90.00
#
_symmetry.space_group_name_H-M   'P 1'
#
loop_
_entity.id
_entity.type
_entity.pdbx_description
1 polymer ?
#
loop_
_entity_poly.entity_id
_entity_poly.type
_entity_poly.pdbx_seq_one_letter_code
_entity_poly.pdbx_strand_id
1 'polypeptide(L)'
;LRHAEAGEFTRRTFENGRMDLTAVEGLADLVAAETEAQRRQAYQQLRGLLGDRAESWRQRLIEALALAEAGIDFSDEEDVPKDMMSRALGLIRPLGEEISKAGAGHGERLREGLRVAIAGPPNAGKSTLFNRLA
;
A
#
# COMPACT_ATOMS: atom_id res chain seq x y z
N LEU A 1 15.01 33.75 -0.62
CA LEU A 1 14.19 32.57 -0.25
C LEU A 1 12.80 32.76 -0.82
N ARG A 2 12.20 31.71 -1.42
CA ARG A 2 10.80 31.74 -1.87
C ARG A 2 9.92 30.99 -0.87
N HIS A 3 8.64 31.32 -0.78
CA HIS A 3 7.68 30.52 -0.03
C HIS A 3 7.54 29.14 -0.67
N ALA A 4 7.36 28.13 0.20
CA ALA A 4 7.13 26.75 -0.22
C ALA A 4 5.67 26.56 -0.64
N GLU A 5 5.46 25.71 -1.64
CA GLU A 5 4.14 25.22 -2.04
C GLU A 5 3.66 24.11 -1.09
N ALA A 6 2.37 23.78 -1.18
CA ALA A 6 1.78 22.69 -0.43
C ALA A 6 2.50 21.36 -0.72
N GLY A 7 2.99 20.71 0.33
CA GLY A 7 3.71 19.44 0.24
C GLY A 7 5.12 19.52 -0.35
N GLU A 8 5.65 20.71 -0.63
CA GLU A 8 6.92 20.86 -1.36
C GLU A 8 8.12 20.19 -0.65
N PHE A 9 8.19 20.26 0.68
CA PHE A 9 9.26 19.60 1.44
C PHE A 9 9.19 18.08 1.37
N THR A 10 7.99 17.52 1.48
CA THR A 10 7.77 16.07 1.40
C THR A 10 8.01 15.58 -0.02
N ARG A 11 7.58 16.34 -1.04
CA ARG A 11 7.87 16.06 -2.45
C ARG A 11 9.37 16.03 -2.73
N ARG A 12 10.13 17.02 -2.25
CA ARG A 12 11.59 17.02 -2.38
C ARG A 12 12.23 15.81 -1.69
N THR A 13 11.67 15.36 -0.57
CA THR A 13 12.18 14.18 0.15
C THR A 13 11.97 12.91 -0.68
N PHE A 14 10.83 12.79 -1.35
CA PHE A 14 10.54 11.73 -2.32
C PHE A 14 11.46 11.79 -3.55
N GLU A 15 11.56 12.95 -4.20
CA GLU A 15 12.37 13.15 -5.41
C GLU A 15 13.86 12.88 -5.17
N ASN A 16 14.34 13.16 -3.96
CA ASN A 16 15.72 12.86 -3.56
C ASN A 16 15.91 11.43 -3.03
N GLY A 17 14.91 10.55 -3.15
CA GLY A 17 14.98 9.14 -2.76
C GLY A 17 15.14 8.89 -1.26
N ARG A 18 14.87 9.89 -0.40
CA ARG A 18 14.98 9.75 1.05
C ARG A 18 13.77 9.07 1.68
N MET A 19 12.63 9.11 0.99
CA MET A 19 11.39 8.42 1.34
C MET A 19 10.74 7.89 0.05
N ASP A 20 10.15 6.70 0.09
CA ASP A 20 9.28 6.23 -0.99
C ASP A 20 7.90 6.92 -0.93
N LEU A 21 7.07 6.69 -1.95
CA LEU A 21 5.74 7.30 -2.04
C LEU A 21 4.82 6.84 -0.90
N THR A 22 4.90 5.58 -0.48
CA THR A 22 4.06 5.03 0.61
C THR A 22 4.41 5.66 1.96
N ALA A 23 5.69 5.98 2.19
CA ALA A 23 6.14 6.67 3.38
C ALA A 23 5.70 8.14 3.38
N VAL A 24 5.71 8.79 2.22
CA VAL A 24 5.22 10.16 2.02
C VAL A 24 3.73 10.26 2.30
N GLU A 25 2.93 9.33 1.78
CA GLU A 25 1.50 9.22 2.05
C GLU A 25 1.24 8.90 3.53
N GLY A 26 2.01 7.97 4.11
CA GLY A 26 1.96 7.65 5.53
C GLY A 26 2.25 8.84 6.45
N LEU A 27 3.14 9.76 6.05
CA LEU A 27 3.38 11.01 6.77
C LEU A 27 2.15 11.93 6.73
N ALA A 28 1.51 12.06 5.57
CA ALA A 28 0.31 12.87 5.42
C ALA A 28 -0.84 12.29 6.26
N ASP A 29 -1.06 10.98 6.19
CA ASP A 29 -2.04 10.25 7.01
C ASP A 29 -1.76 10.44 8.51
N LEU A 30 -0.49 10.46 8.92
CA LEU A 30 -0.11 10.57 10.32
C LEU A 30 -0.43 11.96 10.88
N VAL A 31 -0.22 13.00 10.06
CA VAL A 31 -0.59 14.38 10.41
C VAL A 31 -2.11 14.56 10.47
N ALA A 32 -2.85 13.86 9.61
CA ALA A 32 -4.30 13.94 9.52
C ALA A 32 -5.06 12.98 10.47
N ALA A 33 -4.37 12.09 11.19
CA ALA A 33 -5.00 11.06 12.00
C ALA A 33 -5.87 11.64 13.13
N GLU A 34 -7.15 11.24 13.16
CA GLU A 34 -8.12 11.66 14.18
C GLU A 34 -8.28 10.61 15.30
N THR A 35 -7.88 9.36 15.02
CA THR A 35 -7.95 8.24 15.97
C THR A 35 -6.59 7.60 16.20
N GLU A 36 -6.40 6.99 17.38
CA GLU A 36 -5.18 6.24 17.70
C GLU A 36 -4.93 5.08 16.73
N ALA A 37 -5.99 4.48 16.18
CA ALA A 37 -5.87 3.41 15.19
C ALA A 37 -5.35 3.94 13.84
N GLN A 38 -5.88 5.07 13.35
CA GLN A 38 -5.34 5.76 12.16
C GLN A 38 -3.88 6.16 12.38
N ARG A 39 -3.55 6.73 13.54
CA ARG A 39 -2.18 7.15 13.88
C ARG A 39 -1.20 5.96 13.83
N ARG A 40 -1.58 4.82 14.40
CA ARG A 40 -0.76 3.59 14.38
C ARG A 40 -0.57 3.06 12.95
N GLN A 41 -1.64 3.01 12.16
CA GLN A 41 -1.55 2.56 10.76
C GLN A 41 -0.67 3.49 9.93
N ALA A 42 -0.86 4.80 10.03
CA ALA A 42 -0.07 5.81 9.33
C ALA A 42 1.41 5.73 9.71
N TYR A 43 1.70 5.54 11.00
CA TYR A 43 3.07 5.35 11.48
C TYR A 43 3.73 4.09 10.91
N GLN A 44 2.99 2.97 10.78
CA GLN A 44 3.52 1.76 10.15
C GLN A 44 3.82 1.96 8.66
N GLN A 45 2.95 2.67 7.93
CA GLN A 45 3.19 3.04 6.52
C GLN A 45 4.42 3.94 6.38
N LEU A 46 4.53 4.98 7.22
CA LEU A 46 5.70 5.86 7.27
C LEU A 46 7.01 5.10 7.52
N ARG A 47 6.96 4.01 8.29
CA ARG A 47 8.11 3.16 8.60
C ARG A 47 8.47 2.16 7.50
N GLY A 48 7.76 2.17 6.37
CA GLY A 48 8.08 1.36 5.20
C GLY A 48 7.30 0.04 5.10
N LEU A 49 6.29 -0.21 5.95
CA LEU A 49 5.59 -1.51 5.93
C LEU A 49 5.05 -1.89 4.54
N LEU A 50 4.48 -0.92 3.82
CA LEU A 50 3.96 -1.15 2.47
C LEU A 50 5.07 -1.09 1.41
N GLY A 51 5.99 -0.13 1.53
CA GLY A 51 7.15 0.02 0.64
C GLY A 51 8.04 -1.23 0.61
N ASP A 52 8.45 -1.73 1.78
CA ASP A 52 9.28 -2.93 1.93
C ASP A 52 8.60 -4.17 1.34
N ARG A 53 7.28 -4.26 1.53
CA ARG A 53 6.48 -5.36 0.97
C ARG A 53 6.39 -5.27 -0.56
N ALA A 54 6.17 -4.07 -1.09
CA ALA A 54 6.16 -3.83 -2.53
C ALA A 54 7.53 -4.11 -3.16
N GLU A 55 8.62 -3.75 -2.48
CA GLU A 55 9.98 -4.02 -2.92
C GLU A 55 10.29 -5.53 -2.93
N SER A 56 9.86 -6.26 -1.90
CA SER A 56 9.96 -7.73 -1.88
C SER A 56 9.20 -8.37 -3.04
N TRP A 57 7.99 -7.89 -3.34
CA TRP A 57 7.24 -8.36 -4.50
C TRP A 57 7.92 -8.02 -5.82
N ARG A 58 8.45 -6.81 -5.98
CA ARG A 58 9.20 -6.38 -7.15
C ARG A 58 10.38 -7.30 -7.42
N GLN A 59 11.16 -7.63 -6.39
CA GLN A 59 12.31 -8.52 -6.54
C GLN A 59 11.90 -9.93 -7.01
N ARG A 60 10.82 -10.47 -6.45
CA ARG A 60 10.30 -11.80 -6.84
C ARG A 60 9.69 -11.81 -8.25
N LEU A 61 9.09 -10.70 -8.67
CA LEU A 61 8.62 -10.52 -10.06
C LEU A 61 9.78 -10.52 -11.04
N ILE A 62 10.86 -9.80 -10.72
CA ILE A 62 12.07 -9.75 -11.55
C ILE A 62 12.70 -11.14 -11.65
N GLU A 63 12.79 -11.88 -10.55
CA GLU A 63 13.31 -13.26 -10.56
C GLU A 63 12.44 -14.18 -11.43
N ALA A 64 11.11 -14.12 -11.27
CA ALA A 64 10.19 -14.93 -12.07
C ALA A 64 10.27 -14.56 -13.56
N LEU A 65 10.42 -13.27 -13.88
CA LEU A 65 10.58 -12.79 -15.26
C LEU A 65 11.89 -13.31 -15.87
N ALA A 66 13.01 -13.21 -15.15
CA ALA A 66 14.31 -13.69 -15.62
C ALA A 66 14.28 -15.21 -15.90
N LEU A 67 13.62 -16.00 -15.05
CA LEU A 67 13.42 -17.43 -15.28
C LEU A 67 12.54 -17.69 -16.52
N ALA A 68 11.47 -16.93 -16.70
CA ALA A 68 10.58 -17.08 -17.84
C ALA A 68 11.29 -16.73 -19.15
N GLU A 69 12.02 -15.61 -19.19
CA GLU A 69 12.83 -15.19 -20.34
C GLU A 69 13.89 -16.24 -20.69
N ALA A 70 14.65 -16.72 -19.70
CA ALA A 70 15.65 -17.77 -19.92
C ALA A 70 15.03 -19.07 -20.47
N GLY A 71 13.85 -19.45 -19.98
CA GLY A 71 13.13 -20.63 -20.44
C GLY A 71 12.54 -20.49 -21.86
N ILE A 72 12.34 -19.27 -22.35
CA ILE A 72 11.87 -19.00 -23.72
C ILE A 72 13.06 -18.90 -24.68
N ASP A 73 14.03 -18.05 -24.35
CA ASP A 73 15.13 -17.68 -25.25
C ASP A 73 16.16 -18.80 -25.44
N PHE A 74 16.31 -19.69 -24.46
CA PHE A 74 17.32 -20.75 -24.47
C PHE A 74 16.72 -22.16 -24.33
N SER A 75 15.45 -22.34 -24.75
CA SER A 75 14.73 -23.61 -24.63
C SER A 75 15.38 -24.80 -25.36
N ASP A 76 16.18 -24.53 -26.40
CA ASP A 76 16.87 -25.54 -27.22
C ASP A 76 18.34 -25.78 -26.80
N GLU A 77 18.86 -25.07 -25.81
CA GLU A 77 20.24 -25.24 -25.33
C GLU A 77 20.35 -26.40 -24.34
N GLU A 78 21.31 -27.31 -24.55
CA GLU A 78 21.51 -28.50 -23.70
C GLU A 78 21.96 -28.15 -22.27
N ASP A 79 22.62 -27.00 -22.08
CA ASP A 79 23.15 -26.54 -20.79
C ASP A 79 22.11 -25.77 -19.95
N VAL A 80 20.90 -25.55 -20.46
CA VAL A 80 19.85 -24.80 -19.75
C VAL A 80 18.85 -25.75 -19.07
N PRO A 81 18.64 -25.60 -17.75
CA PRO A 81 17.61 -26.36 -17.04
C PRO A 81 16.22 -26.22 -17.69
N LYS A 82 15.59 -27.35 -18.02
CA LYS A 82 14.25 -27.36 -18.67
C LYS A 82 13.10 -26.97 -17.73
N ASP A 83 13.39 -26.80 -16.44
CA ASP A 83 12.41 -26.47 -15.40
C ASP A 83 12.28 -24.96 -15.13
N MET A 84 12.95 -24.09 -15.88
CA MET A 84 12.88 -22.63 -15.67
C MET A 84 11.43 -22.11 -15.63
N MET A 85 10.59 -22.53 -16.57
CA MET A 85 9.19 -22.12 -16.61
C MET A 85 8.37 -22.63 -15.42
N SER A 86 8.61 -23.86 -14.96
CA SER A 86 7.89 -24.39 -13.80
C SER A 86 8.33 -23.67 -12.51
N ARG A 87 9.60 -23.29 -12.41
CA ARG A 87 10.14 -22.47 -11.32
C ARG A 87 9.55 -21.05 -11.32
N ALA A 88 9.48 -20.40 -12.48
CA ALA A 88 8.83 -19.10 -12.63
C ALA A 88 7.36 -19.15 -12.17
N LEU A 89 6.61 -20.18 -12.59
CA LEU A 89 5.23 -20.40 -12.16
C LEU A 89 5.10 -20.68 -10.66
N GLY A 90 6.09 -21.38 -10.08
CA GLY A 90 6.18 -21.63 -8.64
C GLY A 90 6.35 -20.34 -7.82
N LEU A 91 7.05 -19.34 -8.36
CA LEU A 91 7.22 -18.03 -7.71
C LEU A 91 5.99 -17.13 -7.89
N ILE A 92 5.40 -17.09 -9.09
CA ILE A 92 4.36 -16.10 -9.43
C ILE A 92 3.01 -16.39 -8.77
N ARG A 93 2.63 -17.67 -8.61
CA ARG A 93 1.33 -18.06 -8.07
C ARG A 93 1.12 -17.61 -6.61
N PRO A 94 2.01 -17.95 -5.65
CA PRO A 94 1.86 -17.48 -4.27
C PRO A 94 1.96 -15.95 -4.20
N LEU A 95 2.79 -15.34 -5.05
CA LEU A 95 2.94 -13.89 -5.10
C LEU A 95 1.62 -13.19 -5.51
N GLY A 96 0.91 -13.73 -6.50
CA GLY A 96 -0.42 -13.23 -6.88
C GLY A 96 -1.44 -13.30 -5.74
N GLU A 97 -1.44 -14.38 -4.96
CA GLU A 97 -2.30 -14.50 -3.77
C GLU A 97 -1.94 -13.49 -2.68
N GLU A 98 -0.66 -13.25 -2.44
CA GLU A 98 -0.20 -12.26 -1.46
C GLU A 98 -0.63 -10.84 -1.82
N ILE A 99 -0.51 -10.47 -3.09
CA ILE A 99 -0.92 -9.15 -3.61
C ILE A 99 -2.44 -9.00 -3.52
N SER A 100 -3.19 -10.03 -3.94
CA SER A 100 -4.65 -10.02 -3.87
C SER A 100 -5.16 -9.82 -2.43
N LYS A 101 -4.56 -10.53 -1.46
CA LYS A 101 -4.89 -10.36 -0.03
C LYS A 101 -4.57 -8.96 0.49
N ALA A 102 -3.48 -8.35 0.04
CA ALA A 102 -3.12 -6.99 0.44
C ALA A 102 -4.10 -5.93 -0.10
N GLY A 103 -4.67 -6.15 -1.29
CA GLY A 103 -5.65 -5.26 -1.91
C GLY A 103 -7.07 -5.34 -1.34
N ALA A 104 -7.34 -6.18 -0.33
CA ALA A 104 -8.70 -6.45 0.18
C ALA A 104 -9.35 -5.31 1.01
N GLY A 105 -8.93 -4.05 0.85
CA GLY A 105 -9.67 -2.85 1.29
C GLY A 105 -9.78 -2.59 2.81
N HIS A 106 -9.14 -3.39 3.67
CA HIS A 106 -9.26 -3.20 5.12
C HIS A 106 -8.54 -1.93 5.62
N GLY A 107 -7.39 -1.59 5.03
CA GLY A 107 -6.63 -0.40 5.40
C GLY A 107 -7.27 0.92 4.96
N GLU A 108 -8.07 0.90 3.89
CA GLU A 108 -8.76 2.09 3.38
C GLU A 108 -9.90 2.52 4.30
N ARG A 109 -10.71 1.56 4.78
CA ARG A 109 -11.78 1.82 5.75
C ARG A 109 -11.27 2.40 7.06
N LEU A 110 -10.11 1.94 7.53
CA LEU A 110 -9.50 2.48 8.74
C LEU A 110 -8.94 3.90 8.51
N ARG A 111 -8.41 4.20 7.32
CA ARG A 111 -7.98 5.57 6.95
C ARG A 111 -9.15 6.54 6.84
N GLU A 112 -10.17 6.20 6.07
CA GLU A 112 -11.29 7.11 5.78
C GLU A 112 -12.31 7.22 6.92
N GLY A 113 -12.30 6.28 7.86
CA GLY A 113 -13.31 6.18 8.90
C GLY A 113 -14.67 5.74 8.34
N LEU A 114 -15.73 5.97 9.12
CA LEU A 114 -17.10 5.61 8.75
C LEU A 114 -17.94 6.87 8.55
N ARG A 115 -18.59 6.98 7.40
CA ARG A 115 -19.64 7.99 7.18
C ARG A 115 -20.97 7.45 7.70
N VAL A 116 -21.49 8.06 8.76
CA VAL A 116 -22.74 7.64 9.41
C VAL A 116 -23.80 8.73 9.23
N ALA A 117 -24.97 8.36 8.67
CA ALA A 117 -26.11 9.25 8.56
C ALA A 117 -27.08 9.03 9.73
N ILE A 118 -27.42 10.08 10.49
CA ILE A 118 -28.44 10.06 11.53
C ILE A 118 -29.77 10.56 10.93
N ALA A 119 -30.68 9.65 10.62
CA ALA A 119 -31.97 9.96 9.99
C ALA A 119 -33.17 9.60 10.89
N GLY A 120 -34.26 10.35 10.77
CA GLY A 120 -35.48 10.13 11.55
C GLY A 120 -36.45 11.32 11.51
N PRO A 121 -37.72 11.15 11.94
CA PRO A 121 -38.75 12.19 11.87
C PRO A 121 -38.40 13.44 12.71
N PRO A 122 -39.06 14.59 12.48
CA PRO A 122 -38.92 15.77 13.33
C PRO A 122 -39.08 15.42 14.82
N ASN A 123 -38.29 16.03 15.69
CA ASN A 123 -38.27 15.78 17.15
C ASN A 123 -37.90 14.35 17.61
N ALA A 124 -37.39 13.48 16.73
CA ALA A 124 -36.92 12.13 17.09
C ALA A 124 -35.63 12.08 17.94
N GLY A 125 -35.17 13.22 18.50
CA GLY A 125 -33.96 13.27 19.32
C GLY A 125 -32.64 13.18 18.56
N LYS A 126 -32.62 13.41 17.23
CA LYS A 126 -31.41 13.34 16.39
C LYS A 126 -30.25 14.19 16.92
N SER A 127 -30.53 15.45 17.27
CA SER A 127 -29.52 16.38 17.82
C SER A 127 -29.04 15.95 19.21
N THR A 128 -29.93 15.40 20.03
CA THR A 128 -29.59 14.89 21.37
C THR A 128 -28.63 13.70 21.28
N LEU A 129 -28.84 12.80 20.32
CA LEU A 129 -27.94 11.67 20.07
C LEU A 129 -26.57 12.15 19.60
N PHE A 130 -26.52 13.03 18.60
CA PHE A 130 -25.26 13.58 18.09
C PHE A 130 -24.42 14.23 19.20
N ASN A 131 -25.03 15.08 20.03
CA ASN A 131 -24.34 15.76 21.12
C ASN A 131 -23.88 14.84 22.26
N ARG A 132 -24.46 13.64 22.40
CA ARG A 132 -23.98 12.64 23.37
C ARG A 132 -22.82 11.79 22.82
N LEU A 133 -22.69 11.72 21.51
CA LEU A 133 -21.63 10.97 20.81
C LEU A 133 -20.38 11.82 20.54
N ALA A 134 -20.54 13.15 20.42
CA ALA A 134 -19.46 14.13 20.26
C ALA A 134 -18.79 14.45 21.61
#